data_AF-A0A3N5MEV7-F1
#
_entry.id   AF-A0A3N5MEV7-F1
#
_cell.length_a   1.000
_cell.length_b   1.000
_cell.length_c   1.000
_cell.angle_alpha   90.00
_cell.angle_beta   90.00
_cell.angle_gamma   90.00
#
_symmetry.space_group_name_H-M   'P 1'
#
loop_
_entity.id
_entity.type
_entity.pdbx_description
1 polymer ?
#
loop_
_entity_poly.entity_id
_entity_poly.type
_entity_poly.pdbx_seq_one_letter_code
_entity_poly.pdbx_strand_id
1 'polypeptide(L)'
;MSVMIEALILGIVQGITEFFPVSSTAHLILFPWFFKWGGDLDTLTFDVALHAGTLLSLVLCFWRDLVGKANSKSRLFFPVLLRSISAGVTGFFFNDHIGESLRSPYIISVSLIIVGFVMLLSERML
;
A
#
# COMPACT_ATOMS: atom_id res chain seq x y z
N MET A 1 13.52 -13.64 16.01
CA MET A 1 14.15 -13.19 14.74
C MET A 1 14.77 -11.83 15.03
N SER A 2 15.85 -11.40 14.36
CA SER A 2 16.31 -10.02 14.58
C SER A 2 15.42 -9.04 13.81
N VAL A 3 15.20 -7.85 14.39
CA VAL A 3 14.44 -6.74 13.77
C VAL A 3 14.91 -6.44 12.35
N MET A 4 16.21 -6.54 12.08
CA MET A 4 16.78 -6.31 10.76
C MET A 4 16.33 -7.34 9.72
N ILE A 5 16.18 -8.62 10.12
CA ILE A 5 15.69 -9.67 9.22
C ILE A 5 14.19 -9.49 8.96
N GLU A 6 13.42 -9.15 9.99
CA GLU A 6 12.00 -8.83 9.86
C GLU A 6 11.77 -7.66 8.90
N ALA A 7 12.53 -6.57 9.07
CA ALA A 7 12.47 -5.40 8.21
C ALA A 7 12.88 -5.70 6.75
N LEU A 8 13.92 -6.52 6.54
CA LEU A 8 14.34 -6.93 5.21
C LEU A 8 13.25 -7.75 4.49
N ILE A 9 12.65 -8.72 5.20
CA ILE A 9 11.59 -9.57 4.64
C ILE A 9 10.36 -8.73 4.29
N LEU A 10 9.89 -7.88 5.22
CA LEU A 10 8.74 -7.02 4.97
C LEU A 10 9.01 -5.99 3.88
N GLY A 11 10.23 -5.47 3.78
CA GLY A 11 10.65 -4.60 2.69
C GLY A 11 10.56 -5.27 1.32
N ILE A 12 11.00 -6.54 1.22
CA ILE A 12 10.85 -7.33 -0.01
C ILE A 12 9.37 -7.59 -0.30
N VAL A 13 8.59 -8.00 0.71
CA VAL A 13 7.15 -8.25 0.57
C VAL A 13 6.42 -7.00 0.08
N GLN A 14 6.65 -5.83 0.69
CA GLN A 14 6.07 -4.57 0.22
C GLN A 14 6.51 -4.25 -1.21
N GLY A 15 7.82 -4.31 -1.47
CA GLY A 15 8.38 -3.96 -2.78
C GLY A 15 7.81 -4.81 -3.92
N ILE A 16 7.47 -6.08 -3.65
CA ILE A 16 6.79 -6.93 -4.61
C ILE A 16 5.29 -6.58 -4.64
N THR A 17 4.61 -6.66 -3.50
CA THR A 17 3.13 -6.63 -3.43
C THR A 17 2.50 -5.28 -3.73
N GLU A 18 3.21 -4.16 -3.56
CA GLU A 18 2.68 -2.82 -3.83
C GLU A 18 2.33 -2.61 -5.31
N PHE A 19 3.06 -3.25 -6.21
CA PHE A 19 2.86 -3.10 -7.65
C PHE A 19 1.84 -4.09 -8.22
N PHE A 20 1.43 -5.09 -7.44
CA PHE A 20 0.39 -6.04 -7.81
C PHE A 20 -0.92 -5.69 -7.11
N PRO A 21 -2.07 -5.97 -7.74
CA PRO A 21 -3.37 -5.73 -7.13
C PRO A 21 -3.70 -6.83 -6.11
N VAL A 22 -2.88 -6.99 -5.07
CA VAL A 22 -2.97 -8.08 -4.07
C VAL A 22 -3.04 -7.57 -2.62
N SER A 23 -3.18 -6.26 -2.40
CA SER A 23 -3.18 -5.58 -1.10
C SER A 23 -1.88 -5.82 -0.30
N SER A 24 -0.93 -4.90 -0.47
CA SER A 24 0.36 -4.91 0.23
C SER A 24 0.22 -4.79 1.75
N THR A 25 -0.67 -3.91 2.23
CA THR A 25 -1.00 -3.75 3.66
C THR A 25 -1.50 -5.05 4.31
N ALA A 26 -2.27 -5.86 3.58
CA ALA A 26 -2.73 -7.14 4.08
C ALA A 26 -1.56 -8.10 4.31
N HIS A 27 -0.59 -8.13 3.40
CA HIS A 27 0.60 -8.98 3.52
C HIS A 27 1.51 -8.50 4.66
N LEU A 28 1.68 -7.19 4.84
CA LEU A 28 2.47 -6.64 5.95
C LEU A 28 1.88 -6.95 7.33
N ILE A 29 0.56 -7.13 7.44
CA ILE A 29 -0.12 -7.47 8.70
C ILE A 29 -0.22 -8.99 8.89
N LEU A 30 -0.62 -9.72 7.86
CA LEU A 30 -0.84 -11.18 7.94
C LEU A 30 0.46 -11.96 8.03
N PHE A 31 1.55 -11.50 7.40
CA PHE A 31 2.82 -12.23 7.40
C PHE A 31 3.43 -12.29 8.82
N PRO A 32 3.66 -11.18 9.55
CA PRO A 32 4.11 -11.23 10.94
C PRO A 32 3.14 -11.97 11.87
N TRP A 33 1.83 -11.83 11.63
CA TRP A 33 0.79 -12.53 12.41
C TRP A 33 0.87 -14.05 12.24
N PHE A 34 1.01 -14.54 11.01
CA PHE A 34 1.10 -15.96 10.69
C PHE A 34 2.37 -16.61 11.28
N PHE A 35 3.50 -15.90 11.20
CA PHE A 35 4.78 -16.36 11.75
C PHE A 35 4.98 -16.02 13.23
N LYS A 36 3.98 -15.42 13.89
CA LYS A 36 3.99 -15.03 15.32
C LYS A 36 5.23 -14.23 15.71
N TRP A 37 5.57 -13.22 14.91
CA TRP A 37 6.70 -12.34 15.18
C TRP A 37 6.51 -11.62 16.52
N GLY A 38 7.61 -11.49 17.27
CA GLY A 38 7.60 -11.07 18.66
C GLY A 38 7.54 -9.55 18.84
N GLY A 39 6.58 -8.87 18.21
CA GLY A 39 6.14 -7.51 18.57
C GLY A 39 7.17 -6.37 18.65
N ASP A 40 8.44 -6.58 18.30
CA ASP A 40 9.51 -5.58 18.47
C ASP A 40 9.48 -4.48 17.40
N LEU A 41 8.73 -4.69 16.31
CA LEU A 41 8.59 -3.75 15.20
C LEU A 41 7.32 -2.92 15.36
N ASP A 42 7.45 -1.59 15.38
CA ASP A 42 6.29 -0.70 15.25
C ASP A 42 5.70 -0.80 13.85
N THR A 43 4.70 -1.69 13.71
CA THR A 43 4.07 -2.04 12.44
C THR A 43 3.47 -0.84 11.71
N LEU A 44 2.88 0.14 12.41
CA LEU A 44 2.23 1.27 11.73
C LEU A 44 3.25 2.22 11.11
N THR A 45 4.21 2.67 11.91
CA THR A 45 5.24 3.61 11.44
C THR A 45 6.13 2.96 10.39
N PHE A 46 6.44 1.67 10.55
CA PHE A 46 7.23 0.92 9.59
C PHE A 46 6.50 0.73 8.26
N ASP A 47 5.20 0.40 8.27
CA ASP A 47 4.39 0.31 7.05
C ASP A 47 4.41 1.63 6.27
N VAL A 48 4.27 2.77 6.96
CA VAL A 48 4.32 4.10 6.32
C VAL A 48 5.70 4.35 5.68
N ALA A 49 6.78 3.99 6.37
CA ALA A 49 8.13 4.10 5.82
C ALA A 49 8.33 3.21 4.58
N LEU A 50 7.77 2.00 4.58
CA LEU A 50 7.80 1.09 3.43
C LEU A 50 7.03 1.65 2.22
N HIS A 51 5.83 2.22 2.44
CA HIS A 51 5.06 2.88 1.37
C HIS A 51 5.79 4.12 0.82
N ALA A 52 6.48 4.88 1.67
CA ALA A 52 7.32 5.98 1.22
C ALA A 52 8.47 5.49 0.33
N GLY A 53 9.06 4.33 0.67
CA GLY A 53 10.10 3.68 -0.12
C GLY A 53 9.62 3.25 -1.52
N THR A 54 8.45 2.62 -1.62
CA THR A 54 7.88 2.22 -2.92
C THR A 54 7.42 3.42 -3.75
N LEU A 55 6.86 4.46 -3.11
CA LEU A 55 6.54 5.72 -3.77
C LEU A 55 7.80 6.39 -4.35
N LEU A 56 8.89 6.44 -3.58
CA LEU A 56 10.16 6.96 -4.05
C LEU A 56 10.69 6.17 -5.24
N SER A 57 10.60 4.83 -5.20
CA SER A 57 10.97 3.97 -6.33
C SER A 57 10.20 4.32 -7.61
N LEU A 58 8.88 4.54 -7.51
CA LEU A 58 8.06 4.98 -8.65
C LEU A 58 8.47 6.36 -9.16
N VAL A 59 8.68 7.33 -8.26
CA VAL A 59 9.07 8.70 -8.64
C VAL A 59 10.41 8.70 -9.37
N LEU A 60 11.38 7.91 -8.90
CA LEU A 60 12.69 7.78 -9.56
C LEU A 60 12.58 7.07 -10.91
N CYS A 61 11.82 5.98 -10.98
CA CYS A 61 11.64 5.21 -12.22
C CYS A 61 10.95 6.04 -13.32
N PHE A 62 9.92 6.81 -12.95
CA PHE A 62 9.12 7.62 -13.88
C PHE A 62 9.51 9.11 -13.89
N TRP A 63 10.67 9.48 -13.34
CA TRP A 63 11.08 10.89 -13.16
C TRP A 63 10.96 11.71 -14.45
N ARG A 64 11.45 11.15 -15.58
CA ARG A 64 11.43 11.82 -16.89
C ARG A 64 10.01 12.03 -17.41
N ASP A 65 9.13 11.06 -17.23
CA ASP A 65 7.73 11.14 -17.66
C ASP A 65 6.94 12.12 -16.79
N LEU A 66 7.23 12.17 -15.49
CA LEU A 66 6.63 13.11 -14.55
C LEU A 66 6.99 14.55 -14.91
N VAL A 67 8.28 14.83 -15.14
CA VAL A 67 8.75 16.17 -15.54
C VAL A 67 8.22 16.56 -16.92
N GLY A 68 8.21 15.63 -17.89
CA GLY A 68 7.64 15.86 -19.22
C GLY A 68 6.15 16.19 -19.20
N LYS A 69 5.37 15.46 -18.37
CA LYS A 69 3.91 15.68 -18.21
C LYS A 69 3.57 16.90 -17.37
N ALA A 70 4.46 17.35 -16.48
CA ALA A 70 4.28 18.58 -15.71
C ALA A 70 4.51 19.84 -16.58
N ASN A 71 5.48 19.77 -17.50
CA ASN A 71 5.79 20.88 -18.41
C ASN A 71 4.81 20.97 -19.60
N SER A 72 4.28 19.83 -20.05
CA SER A 72 3.16 19.83 -20.99
C SER A 72 1.87 20.14 -20.24
N LYS A 73 0.94 20.93 -20.81
CA LYS A 73 -0.45 21.07 -20.29
C LYS A 73 -1.24 19.77 -20.47
N SER A 74 -0.69 18.67 -19.97
CA SER A 74 -1.27 17.35 -19.97
C SER A 74 -2.59 17.40 -19.21
N ARG A 75 -3.69 17.04 -19.87
CA ARG A 75 -5.02 16.91 -19.25
C ARG A 75 -5.05 15.93 -18.08
N LEU A 76 -4.01 15.10 -17.92
CA LEU A 76 -3.92 14.08 -16.87
C LEU A 76 -3.14 14.55 -15.62
N PHE A 77 -2.31 15.60 -15.71
CA PHE A 77 -1.51 16.03 -14.56
C PHE A 77 -2.39 16.56 -13.41
N PHE A 78 -3.29 17.49 -13.72
CA PHE A 78 -4.15 18.11 -12.71
C PHE A 78 -5.15 17.13 -12.05
N PRO A 79 -5.83 16.23 -12.80
CA PRO A 79 -6.67 15.21 -12.17
C PRO A 79 -5.91 14.23 -11.26
N VAL A 80 -4.68 13.84 -11.61
CA VAL A 80 -3.86 12.98 -10.75
C VAL A 80 -3.53 13.71 -9.45
N LEU A 81 -3.11 14.98 -9.54
CA LEU A 81 -2.75 15.79 -8.38
C LEU A 81 -3.95 16.01 -7.45
N LEU A 82 -5.13 16.29 -8.02
CA LEU A 82 -6.38 16.43 -7.27
C LEU A 82 -6.79 15.13 -6.57
N ARG A 83 -6.66 13.98 -7.25
CA ARG A 83 -6.93 12.66 -6.66
C ARG A 83 -5.98 12.33 -5.51
N SER A 84 -4.68 12.62 -5.65
CA SER A 84 -3.69 12.41 -4.60
C SER A 84 -3.96 13.28 -3.37
N ILE A 85 -4.31 14.56 -3.57
CA ILE A 85 -4.71 15.46 -2.46
C ILE A 85 -5.97 14.93 -1.79
N SER A 86 -7.00 14.58 -2.56
CA SER A 86 -8.24 14.05 -2.00
C SER A 86 -8.00 12.78 -1.17
N ALA A 87 -7.16 11.87 -1.66
CA ALA A 87 -6.79 10.66 -0.91
C ALA A 87 -6.09 10.99 0.41
N GLY A 88 -5.14 11.94 0.41
CA GLY A 88 -4.47 12.40 1.62
C GLY A 88 -5.41 13.06 2.62
N VAL A 89 -6.34 13.89 2.15
CA VAL A 89 -7.36 14.53 3.00
C VAL A 89 -8.29 13.49 3.62
N THR A 90 -8.82 12.56 2.81
CA THR A 90 -9.65 11.46 3.32
C THR A 90 -8.89 10.62 4.35
N GLY A 91 -7.63 10.28 4.09
CA GLY A 91 -6.79 9.53 5.02
C GLY A 91 -6.58 10.27 6.35
N PHE A 92 -6.35 11.59 6.30
CA PHE A 92 -6.21 12.42 7.50
C PHE A 92 -7.47 12.41 8.37
N PHE A 93 -8.65 12.57 7.77
CA PHE A 93 -9.92 12.59 8.51
C PHE A 93 -10.35 11.22 9.05
N PHE A 94 -9.98 10.13 8.38
CA PHE A 94 -10.38 8.77 8.76
C PHE A 94 -9.31 7.99 9.51
N ASN A 95 -8.14 8.58 9.81
CA ASN A 95 -7.02 7.89 10.46
C ASN A 95 -7.44 7.15 11.75
N ASP A 96 -8.28 7.78 12.57
CA ASP A 96 -8.76 7.20 13.83
C ASP A 96 -9.72 6.02 13.62
N HIS A 97 -10.50 6.01 12.53
CA HIS A 97 -11.42 4.92 12.19
C HIS A 97 -10.73 3.79 11.41
N ILE A 98 -9.63 4.09 10.74
CA ILE A 98 -8.73 3.12 10.08
C ILE A 98 -7.83 2.41 11.12
N GLY A 99 -7.78 2.95 12.35
CA GLY A 99 -7.19 2.31 13.52
C GLY A 99 -7.80 0.94 13.87
N GLU A 100 -7.16 0.26 14.83
CA GLU A 100 -7.19 -1.16 15.24
C GLU A 100 -8.30 -2.08 14.69
N SER A 101 -9.55 -1.64 14.60
CA SER A 101 -10.66 -2.40 14.01
C SER A 101 -10.38 -2.83 12.56
N LEU A 102 -9.97 -1.93 11.65
CA LEU A 102 -9.74 -2.32 10.24
C LEU A 102 -8.47 -3.14 10.04
N ARG A 103 -7.54 -3.09 10.99
CA ARG A 103 -6.26 -3.83 10.95
C ARG A 103 -6.35 -5.22 11.57
N SER A 104 -7.55 -5.65 12.00
CA SER A 104 -7.77 -7.02 12.48
C SER A 104 -7.48 -8.04 11.36
N PRO A 105 -6.65 -9.08 11.61
CA PRO A 105 -6.34 -10.13 10.63
C PRO A 105 -7.59 -10.78 10.00
N TYR A 106 -8.68 -10.88 10.77
CA TYR A 106 -9.95 -11.42 10.29
C TYR A 106 -10.61 -10.51 9.24
N ILE A 107 -10.65 -9.20 9.50
CA ILE A 107 -11.25 -8.22 8.58
C ILE A 107 -10.43 -8.14 7.29
N ILE A 108 -9.10 -8.14 7.41
CA ILE A 108 -8.18 -8.16 6.27
C ILE A 108 -8.34 -9.42 5.43
N SER A 109 -8.50 -10.59 6.06
CA SER A 109 -8.69 -11.85 5.34
C SER A 109 -9.99 -11.84 4.53
N VAL A 110 -11.09 -11.34 5.12
CA VAL A 110 -12.38 -11.23 4.43
C VAL A 110 -12.31 -10.22 3.30
N SER A 111 -11.67 -9.06 3.50
CA SER A 111 -11.53 -8.04 2.46
C SER A 111 -10.69 -8.54 1.27
N LEU A 112 -9.62 -9.31 1.51
CA LEU A 112 -8.85 -9.96 0.45
C LEU A 112 -9.71 -10.92 -0.39
N ILE A 113 -10.55 -11.73 0.24
CA ILE A 113 -11.45 -12.65 -0.46
C ILE A 113 -12.44 -11.86 -1.34
N ILE A 114 -13.03 -10.80 -0.79
CA ILE A 114 -13.98 -9.95 -1.52
C ILE A 114 -13.28 -9.30 -2.73
N VAL A 115 -12.10 -8.72 -2.54
CA VAL A 115 -11.33 -8.09 -3.61
C VAL A 115 -10.94 -9.11 -4.69
N GLY A 116 -10.51 -10.31 -4.30
CA GLY A 116 -10.22 -11.40 -5.23
C GLY A 116 -11.44 -11.80 -6.06
N PHE A 117 -12.63 -11.86 -5.44
CA PHE A 117 -13.86 -12.15 -6.16
C PHE A 117 -14.25 -11.03 -7.13
N VAL A 118 -14.09 -9.76 -6.72
CA VAL A 118 -14.31 -8.59 -7.59
C VAL A 118 -13.38 -8.63 -8.79
N MET A 119 -12.09 -8.97 -8.61
CA MET A 119 -11.14 -9.10 -9.71
C MET A 119 -11.54 -10.21 -10.68
N LEU A 120 -11.95 -11.37 -10.16
CA LEU A 120 -12.43 -12.48 -10.98
C LEU A 120 -13.69 -12.11 -11.79
N LEU A 121 -14.62 -11.38 -11.19
CA LEU A 121 -15.79 -10.85 -11.91
C LEU A 121 -15.39 -9.83 -12.98
N SER A 122 -14.48 -8.91 -12.64
CA SER A 122 -13.98 -7.90 -13.57
C SER A 122 -13.30 -8.52 -14.79
N GLU A 123 -12.53 -9.59 -14.60
CA GLU A 123 -11.91 -10.34 -15.70
C GLU A 123 -12.97 -10.97 -16.61
N ARG A 124 -14.08 -11.47 -16.05
CA ARG A 124 -15.17 -12.09 -16.83
C ARG A 124 -16.07 -11.12 -17.58
N MET A 125 -16.08 -9.84 -17.19
CA MET A 125 -16.91 -8.80 -17.81
C MET A 125 -16.18 -8.01 -18.91
N LEU A 126 -14.85 -8.17 -19.02
CA LEU A 126 -14.01 -7.61 -20.07
C LEU A 126 -13.84 -8.61 -21.22
#